data_AF-A0A431M0I2-F1
#
_entry.id   AF-A0A431M0I2-F1
#
_cell.length_a   1.000
_cell.length_b   1.000
_cell.length_c   1.000
_cell.angle_alpha   90.00
_cell.angle_beta   90.00
_cell.angle_gamma   90.00
#
_symmetry.space_group_name_H-M   'P 1'
#
loop_
_entity.id
_entity.type
_entity.pdbx_description
1 polymer ?
#
loop_
_entity_poly.entity_id
_entity_poly.type
_entity_poly.pdbx_seq_one_letter_code
_entity_poly.pdbx_strand_id
1 'polypeptide(L)'
;MRSEIIEIDGEPAILISSEMLRALGLKVGDILDVTLEEVDGGSVLVCGAIFCPGELTVVEDRYGGGYSGGRFVAWPLPSASVPPDSQGGDIPASVFWAKPRLAGKGDTQEAAIIDLELKLVNLGYTSVAG
;
A
#
# COMPACT_ATOMS: atom_id res chain seq x y z
N MET A 1 6.61 22.01 12.21
CA MET A 1 5.74 21.10 12.97
C MET A 1 6.66 20.20 13.79
N ARG A 2 6.48 20.07 15.10
CA ARG A 2 7.33 19.19 15.93
C ARG A 2 6.64 17.83 16.02
N SER A 3 7.33 16.78 15.62
CA SER A 3 6.96 15.41 15.94
C SER A 3 7.20 15.16 17.44
N GLU A 4 6.26 14.47 18.08
CA GLU A 4 6.33 14.11 19.49
C GLU A 4 6.35 12.59 19.61
N ILE A 5 7.28 12.07 20.40
CA ILE A 5 7.32 10.66 20.77
C ILE A 5 6.54 10.53 22.07
N ILE A 6 5.51 9.68 22.05
CA ILE A 6 4.65 9.34 23.18
C ILE A 6 4.79 7.85 23.50
N GLU A 7 4.15 7.40 24.57
CA GLU A 7 4.10 5.99 24.96
C GLU A 7 2.64 5.50 24.92
N ILE A 8 2.39 4.36 24.27
CA ILE A 8 1.09 3.68 24.22
C ILE A 8 1.34 2.23 24.61
N ASP A 9 0.69 1.76 25.68
CA ASP A 9 0.81 0.39 26.20
C ASP A 9 2.26 -0.07 26.44
N GLY A 10 3.15 0.86 26.81
CA GLY A 10 4.57 0.58 27.07
C GLY A 10 5.48 0.65 25.83
N GLU A 11 4.91 0.92 24.66
CA GLU A 11 5.64 1.00 23.40
C GLU A 11 5.81 2.45 22.93
N PRO A 12 6.97 2.82 22.37
CA PRO A 12 7.18 4.15 21.81
C PRO A 12 6.32 4.34 20.55
N ALA A 13 5.59 5.45 20.51
CA ALA A 13 4.74 5.82 19.39
C ALA A 13 5.01 7.25 18.93
N ILE A 14 4.81 7.51 17.65
CA ILE A 14 4.92 8.86 17.08
C ILE A 14 3.53 9.45 16.97
N LEU A 15 3.31 10.59 17.62
CA LEU A 15 2.03 11.29 17.53
C LEU A 15 1.88 11.93 16.15
N ILE A 16 0.88 11.47 15.38
CA ILE A 16 0.52 12.04 14.09
C ILE A 16 -0.75 12.91 14.27
N SER A 17 -0.62 14.20 13.96
CA SER A 17 -1.76 15.13 14.04
C SER A 17 -2.82 14.86 12.97
N SER A 18 -4.05 15.30 13.21
CA SER A 18 -5.14 15.22 12.22
C SER A 18 -4.89 16.05 10.95
N GLU A 19 -3.99 17.03 10.98
CA GLU A 19 -3.56 17.79 9.80
C GLU A 19 -2.62 16.95 8.94
N MET A 20 -1.64 16.28 9.57
CA MET A 20 -0.74 15.36 8.87
C MET A 20 -1.47 14.17 8.29
N LEU A 21 -2.41 13.55 9.02
CA LEU A 21 -3.24 12.46 8.48
C LEU A 21 -3.96 12.90 7.20
N ARG A 22 -4.54 14.11 7.20
CA ARG A 22 -5.20 14.66 6.01
C ARG A 22 -4.23 14.94 4.86
N ALA A 23 -3.07 15.52 5.15
CA ALA A 23 -2.06 15.80 4.15
C ALA A 23 -1.50 14.52 3.49
N LEU A 24 -1.40 13.44 4.27
CA LEU A 24 -0.94 12.13 3.80
C LEU A 24 -2.08 11.27 3.21
N GLY A 25 -3.34 11.69 3.33
CA GLY A 25 -4.50 10.92 2.88
C GLY A 25 -4.79 9.66 3.71
N LEU A 26 -4.32 9.61 4.96
CA LEU A 26 -4.40 8.44 5.83
C LEU A 26 -5.60 8.49 6.76
N LYS A 27 -6.12 7.31 7.11
CA LYS A 27 -7.24 7.09 8.03
C LYS A 27 -6.83 6.14 9.15
N VAL A 28 -7.53 6.22 10.28
CA VAL A 28 -7.34 5.26 11.38
C VAL A 28 -7.71 3.86 10.87
N GLY A 29 -6.80 2.90 11.08
CA GLY A 29 -6.95 1.52 10.60
C GLY A 29 -6.19 1.22 9.32
N ASP A 30 -5.66 2.23 8.62
CA ASP A 30 -4.73 2.02 7.51
C ASP A 30 -3.45 1.35 8.01
N ILE A 31 -2.90 0.47 7.19
CA ILE A 31 -1.61 -0.19 7.45
C ILE A 31 -0.58 0.40 6.50
N LEU A 32 0.52 0.83 7.10
CA LEU A 32 1.61 1.52 6.43
C LEU A 32 2.84 0.63 6.41
N ASP A 33 3.52 0.59 5.27
CA ASP A 33 4.94 0.31 5.22
C ASP A 33 5.68 1.57 5.64
N VAL A 34 6.67 1.42 6.51
CA VAL A 34 7.44 2.55 7.05
C VAL A 34 8.92 2.26 6.83
N THR A 35 9.56 3.09 6.01
CA THR A 35 11.00 3.05 5.78
C THR A 35 11.68 4.23 6.44
N LEU A 36 12.86 3.98 7.00
CA LEU A 36 13.76 5.01 7.50
C LEU A 36 14.75 5.37 6.39
N GLU A 37 14.81 6.64 5.99
CA GLU A 37 15.70 7.14 4.95
C GLU A 37 16.58 8.26 5.49
N GLU A 38 17.84 8.32 5.05
CA GLU A 38 18.75 9.43 5.35
C GLU A 38 18.50 10.61 4.40
N VAL A 39 18.49 11.82 4.96
CA VAL A 39 18.39 13.07 4.21
C VAL A 39 19.41 14.09 4.74
N ASP A 40 19.67 15.14 3.98
CA ASP A 40 20.54 16.23 4.44
C ASP A 40 20.00 16.83 5.75
N GLY A 41 20.74 16.61 6.84
CA GLY A 41 20.38 17.10 8.17
C GLY A 41 19.61 16.14 9.07
N GLY A 42 19.44 14.86 8.69
CA GLY A 42 18.90 13.84 9.59
C GLY A 42 18.34 12.60 8.90
N SER A 43 17.29 12.04 9.48
CA SER A 43 16.56 10.89 8.91
C SER A 43 15.07 11.19 8.88
N VAL A 44 14.38 10.64 7.89
CA VAL A 44 12.93 10.75 7.73
C VAL A 44 12.28 9.38 7.73
N LEU A 45 11.05 9.32 8.24
CA LEU A 45 10.19 8.17 8.06
C LEU A 45 9.34 8.40 6.81
N VAL A 46 9.46 7.51 5.84
CA VAL A 46 8.64 7.48 4.64
C VAL A 46 7.55 6.45 4.86
N CYS A 47 6.30 6.91 4.85
CA CYS A 47 5.13 6.06 5.05
C CYS A 47 4.42 5.81 3.71
N GLY A 48 4.26 4.55 3.33
CA GLY A 48 3.48 4.13 2.18
C GLY A 48 2.29 3.26 2.60
N ALA A 49 1.07 3.60 2.19
CA ALA A 49 -0.08 2.76 2.46
C ALA A 49 0.05 1.42 1.72
N ILE A 50 -0.15 0.32 2.45
CA ILE A 50 -0.17 -1.04 1.89
C ILE A 50 -1.53 -1.72 2.02
N PHE A 51 -2.39 -1.22 2.91
CA PHE A 51 -3.76 -1.66 3.07
C PHE A 51 -4.61 -0.53 3.66
N CYS A 52 -5.71 -0.19 2.99
CA CYS A 52 -6.72 0.75 3.45
C CYS A 52 -8.06 0.00 3.57
N PRO A 53 -8.60 -0.21 4.78
CA PRO A 53 -9.84 -0.94 4.97
C PRO A 53 -11.00 -0.36 4.13
N GLY A 54 -11.69 -1.22 3.38
CA GLY A 54 -12.83 -0.84 2.53
C GLY A 54 -12.47 -0.14 1.22
N GLU A 55 -11.18 0.01 0.90
CA GLU A 55 -10.73 0.56 -0.39
C GLU A 55 -10.35 -0.58 -1.35
N LEU A 56 -10.70 -0.41 -2.62
CA LEU A 56 -10.36 -1.36 -3.68
C LEU A 56 -10.15 -0.60 -5.00
N THR A 57 -8.98 -0.77 -5.60
CA THR A 57 -8.70 -0.28 -6.95
C THR A 57 -8.21 -1.42 -7.82
N VAL A 58 -8.87 -1.65 -8.95
CA VAL A 58 -8.44 -2.62 -9.96
C VAL A 58 -7.89 -1.88 -11.18
N VAL A 59 -6.71 -2.28 -11.64
CA VAL A 59 -6.07 -1.74 -12.84
C VAL A 59 -5.73 -2.87 -13.81
N GLU A 60 -5.79 -2.58 -15.12
CA GLU A 60 -5.15 -3.44 -16.11
C GLU A 60 -3.64 -3.22 -16.03
N ASP A 61 -2.88 -4.31 -15.95
CA ASP A 61 -1.42 -4.27 -15.91
C ASP A 61 -0.88 -3.81 -17.25
N ARG A 62 -0.05 -2.77 -17.24
CA ARG A 62 0.58 -2.20 -18.44
C ARG A 62 1.27 -3.24 -19.34
N TYR A 63 1.84 -4.29 -18.75
CA TYR A 63 2.58 -5.34 -19.45
C TYR A 63 1.78 -6.64 -19.57
N GLY A 64 0.46 -6.59 -19.35
CA GLY A 64 -0.42 -7.75 -19.40
C GLY A 64 -0.02 -8.86 -18.44
N GLY A 65 0.65 -8.52 -17.33
CA GLY A 65 1.14 -9.49 -16.35
C GLY A 65 2.59 -9.92 -16.52
N GLY A 66 3.33 -9.36 -17.49
CA GLY A 66 4.73 -9.73 -17.75
C GLY A 66 5.66 -9.60 -16.52
N TYR A 67 5.38 -8.64 -15.63
CA TYR A 67 6.10 -8.49 -14.35
C TYR A 67 5.25 -8.86 -13.13
N SER A 68 4.00 -8.39 -13.08
CA SER A 68 3.13 -8.60 -11.92
C SER A 68 2.66 -10.05 -11.78
N GLY A 69 2.55 -10.79 -12.89
CA GLY A 69 2.03 -12.16 -12.95
C GLY A 69 0.52 -12.25 -13.16
N GLY A 70 -0.17 -11.16 -13.49
CA GLY A 70 -1.59 -11.17 -13.86
C GLY A 70 -1.95 -10.00 -14.78
N ARG A 71 -2.93 -10.20 -15.68
CA ARG A 71 -3.39 -9.14 -16.58
C ARG A 71 -4.08 -7.99 -15.85
N PHE A 72 -4.74 -8.30 -14.74
CA PHE A 72 -5.36 -7.34 -13.85
C PHE A 72 -4.73 -7.43 -12.46
N VAL A 73 -4.62 -6.28 -11.81
CA VAL A 73 -4.09 -6.15 -10.46
C VAL A 73 -5.12 -5.43 -9.59
N ALA A 74 -5.50 -6.07 -8.48
CA ALA A 74 -6.37 -5.51 -7.47
C ALA A 74 -5.54 -5.02 -6.27
N TRP A 75 -5.72 -3.76 -5.89
CA TRP A 75 -5.06 -3.10 -4.77
C TRP A 75 -6.06 -2.82 -3.66
N PRO A 76 -5.75 -3.12 -2.39
CA PRO A 76 -6.58 -2.70 -1.26
C PRO A 76 -6.28 -1.24 -0.89
N LEU A 77 -6.28 -0.36 -1.90
CA LEU A 77 -5.84 1.02 -1.83
C LEU A 77 -6.79 1.88 -2.66
N PRO A 78 -6.99 3.16 -2.30
CA PRO A 78 -7.66 4.11 -3.18
C PRO A 78 -6.79 4.38 -4.42
N SER A 79 -7.42 4.82 -5.50
CA SER A 79 -6.73 4.96 -6.80
C SER A 79 -5.52 5.90 -6.75
N ALA A 80 -5.57 6.93 -5.90
CA ALA A 80 -4.48 7.89 -5.72
C ALA A 80 -3.27 7.30 -4.99
N SER A 81 -3.43 6.18 -4.29
CA SER A 81 -2.38 5.51 -3.52
C SER A 81 -1.82 4.27 -4.23
N VAL A 82 -2.34 3.91 -5.41
CA VAL A 82 -1.76 2.83 -6.22
C VAL A 82 -0.32 3.23 -6.60
N PRO A 83 0.68 2.39 -6.31
CA PRO A 83 2.08 2.74 -6.59
C PRO A 83 2.31 2.98 -8.09
N PRO A 84 2.78 4.17 -8.50
CA PRO A 84 2.93 4.51 -9.92
C PRO A 84 3.96 3.62 -10.62
N ASP A 85 5.00 3.18 -9.90
CA ASP A 85 6.02 2.28 -10.41
C ASP A 85 5.47 0.91 -10.82
N SER A 86 4.31 0.50 -10.27
CA SER A 86 3.62 -0.72 -10.72
C SER A 86 3.19 -0.63 -12.19
N GLN A 87 3.01 0.60 -12.71
CA GLN A 87 2.63 0.94 -14.08
C GLN A 87 3.73 1.73 -14.82
N GLY A 88 4.95 1.74 -14.25
CA GLY A 88 6.10 2.45 -14.80
C GLY A 88 6.60 1.85 -16.11
N GLY A 89 7.75 2.32 -16.58
CA GLY A 89 8.48 1.66 -17.68
C GLY A 89 9.08 0.32 -17.25
N ASP A 90 9.79 -0.37 -18.15
CA ASP A 90 10.30 -1.74 -17.94
C ASP A 90 11.14 -1.85 -16.65
N ILE A 91 12.07 -0.93 -16.45
CA ILE A 91 12.97 -0.93 -15.29
C ILE A 91 12.20 -0.67 -13.98
N PRO A 92 11.43 0.44 -13.82
CA PRO A 92 10.62 0.64 -12.61
C PRO A 92 9.66 -0.52 -12.31
N ALA A 93 8.95 -1.03 -13.33
CA ALA A 93 7.98 -2.11 -13.15
C ALA A 93 8.65 -3.42 -12.71
N SER A 94 9.76 -3.81 -13.37
CA SER A 94 10.51 -5.01 -12.98
C SER A 94 11.04 -4.94 -11.55
N VAL A 95 11.61 -3.81 -11.14
CA VAL A 95 12.11 -3.60 -9.78
C VAL A 95 10.96 -3.61 -8.77
N PHE A 96 9.84 -2.96 -9.10
CA PHE A 96 8.68 -2.87 -8.22
C PHE A 96 8.07 -4.24 -7.93
N TRP A 97 7.89 -5.05 -8.99
CA TRP A 97 7.27 -6.38 -8.94
C TRP A 97 8.21 -7.51 -8.50
N ALA A 98 9.53 -7.26 -8.44
CA ALA A 98 10.49 -8.23 -7.91
C ALA A 98 10.33 -8.52 -6.41
N LYS A 99 9.57 -7.70 -5.68
CA LYS A 99 9.28 -7.87 -4.26
C LYS A 99 7.82 -8.30 -4.04
N PRO A 100 7.51 -9.10 -3.00
CA PRO A 100 6.14 -9.40 -2.63
C PRO A 100 5.34 -8.11 -2.36
N ARG A 101 4.10 -8.08 -2.86
CA ARG A 101 3.16 -6.97 -2.67
C ARG A 101 1.81 -7.51 -2.23
N LEU A 102 1.14 -6.78 -1.35
CA LEU A 102 -0.27 -7.02 -1.06
C LEU A 102 -1.12 -6.50 -2.22
N ALA A 103 -1.27 -7.34 -3.23
CA ALA A 103 -2.10 -7.09 -4.39
C ALA A 103 -2.66 -8.43 -4.89
N GLY A 104 -3.91 -8.42 -5.32
CA GLY A 104 -4.52 -9.52 -6.05
C GLY A 104 -4.16 -9.47 -7.52
N LYS A 105 -4.07 -10.63 -8.16
CA LYS A 105 -3.61 -10.81 -9.54
C LYS A 105 -4.51 -11.79 -10.26
N GLY A 106 -4.86 -11.52 -11.50
CA GLY A 106 -5.68 -12.44 -12.29
C GLY A 106 -5.77 -12.07 -13.76
N ASP A 107 -6.25 -13.01 -14.58
CA ASP A 107 -6.50 -12.78 -16.01
C ASP A 107 -7.79 -11.99 -16.27
N THR A 108 -8.66 -11.88 -15.26
CA THR A 108 -9.84 -11.01 -15.23
C THR A 108 -9.83 -10.12 -13.98
N GLN A 109 -10.64 -9.07 -13.99
CA GLN A 109 -10.79 -8.18 -12.83
C GLN A 109 -11.31 -8.96 -11.60
N GLU A 110 -12.29 -9.82 -11.80
CA GLU A 110 -12.89 -10.65 -10.75
C GLU A 110 -11.88 -11.61 -10.15
N ALA A 111 -11.05 -12.25 -10.99
CA ALA A 111 -9.99 -13.15 -10.52
C ALA A 111 -8.96 -12.40 -9.67
N ALA A 112 -8.59 -11.18 -10.06
CA ALA A 112 -7.68 -10.35 -9.27
C ALA A 112 -8.30 -9.96 -7.92
N ILE A 113 -9.60 -9.62 -7.88
CA ILE A 113 -10.31 -9.29 -6.63
C ILE A 113 -10.33 -10.52 -5.70
N ILE A 114 -10.70 -11.70 -6.21
CA ILE A 114 -10.76 -12.94 -5.42
C ILE A 114 -9.38 -13.28 -4.85
N ASP A 115 -8.31 -13.17 -5.65
CA ASP A 115 -6.95 -13.40 -5.18
C ASP A 115 -6.53 -12.40 -4.08
N LEU A 116 -6.96 -11.13 -4.18
CA LEU A 116 -6.74 -10.14 -3.11
C LEU A 116 -7.49 -10.53 -1.83
N GLU A 117 -8.78 -10.87 -1.92
CA GLU A 117 -9.60 -11.25 -0.77
C GLU A 117 -9.01 -12.45 -0.02
N LEU A 118 -8.57 -13.48 -0.75
CA LEU A 118 -7.91 -14.64 -0.16
C LEU A 118 -6.63 -14.26 0.60
N LYS A 119 -5.84 -13.34 0.05
CA LYS A 119 -4.62 -12.83 0.71
C LYS A 119 -4.96 -12.05 1.99
N LEU A 120 -5.97 -11.19 1.95
CA LEU A 120 -6.40 -10.40 3.10
C LEU A 120 -6.89 -11.30 4.24
N VAL A 121 -7.72 -12.30 3.93
CA VAL A 121 -8.18 -13.30 4.90
C VAL A 121 -7.01 -14.03 5.55
N ASN A 122 -6.03 -14.47 4.74
CA ASN A 122 -4.84 -15.17 5.24
C ASN A 122 -3.95 -14.28 6.14
N LEU A 123 -3.96 -12.97 5.93
CA LEU A 123 -3.24 -11.99 6.74
C LEU A 123 -4.04 -11.52 7.97
N GLY A 124 -5.27 -11.97 8.13
CA GLY A 124 -6.14 -11.57 9.24
C GLY A 124 -6.78 -10.19 9.08
N TYR A 125 -6.78 -9.62 7.87
CA TYR A 125 -7.47 -8.38 7.56
C TYR A 125 -8.94 -8.64 7.25
N THR A 126 -9.84 -7.79 7.75
CA THR A 126 -11.27 -7.82 7.39
C THR A 126 -11.48 -7.35 5.94
N SER A 127 -12.52 -7.89 5.27
CA SER A 127 -12.70 -7.82 3.81
C SER A 127 -12.69 -6.41 3.21
N VAL A 128 -12.19 -6.30 1.98
CA VAL A 128 -12.33 -5.14 1.09
C VAL A 128 -13.70 -5.13 0.43
N ALA A 129 -14.76 -4.99 1.23
CA ALA A 129 -16.07 -4.52 0.76
C ALA A 129 -17.08 -4.48 1.93
N GLY A 130 -17.69 -3.31 2.09
CA GLY A 130 -19.09 -3.14 2.47
C GLY A 130 -19.82 -2.48 1.31
#